data_AF-A0A2N9AXP7-F1
#
_entry.id   AF-A0A2N9AXP7-F1
#
_cell.length_a   1.000
_cell.length_b   1.000
_cell.length_c   1.000
_cell.angle_alpha   90.00
_cell.angle_beta   90.00
_cell.angle_gamma   90.00
#
_symmetry.space_group_name_H-M   'P 1'
#
loop_
_entity.id
_entity.type
_entity.pdbx_description
1 polymer ?
#
loop_
_entity_poly.entity_id
_entity_poly.type
_entity_poly.pdbx_seq_one_letter_code
_entity_poly.pdbx_strand_id
1 'polypeptide(L)' 'MNLARDNRNFGVFAVTPNNTPLSVFSPGVSLVSGPAVRRTSEFAVVRAGVNYKFGTY' A
#
# COMPACT_ATOMS: atom_id res chain seq x y z
N MET A 1 -4.48 7.79 9.84
CA MET A 1 -4.47 6.84 10.98
C MET A 1 -3.65 5.62 10.59
N ASN A 2 -2.47 5.44 11.19
CA ASN A 2 -1.66 4.23 11.03
C ASN A 2 -1.93 3.33 12.24
N LEU A 3 -2.80 2.33 12.05
CA LEU A 3 -3.29 1.47 13.13
C LEU A 3 -2.57 0.12 13.12
N ALA A 4 -1.48 0.00 13.89
CA ALA A 4 -0.95 -1.30 14.29
C ALA A 4 -1.54 -1.65 15.65
N ARG A 5 -2.63 -2.43 15.68
CA ARG A 5 -3.20 -2.95 16.94
C ARG A 5 -2.74 -4.35 17.29
N ASP A 6 -2.29 -5.11 16.33
CA ASP A 6 -1.61 -6.39 16.51
C ASP A 6 -0.76 -6.59 15.27
N ASN A 7 0.36 -7.30 15.36
CA ASN A 7 1.33 -7.47 14.27
C ASN A 7 0.75 -8.07 12.95
N ARG A 8 -0.56 -8.37 12.90
CA ARG A 8 -1.33 -8.87 11.75
C ARG A 8 -1.32 -7.96 10.53
N ASN A 9 -1.32 -6.63 10.70
CA ASN A 9 -1.49 -5.70 9.57
C ASN A 9 -0.19 -5.05 9.09
N PHE A 10 0.98 -5.55 9.51
CA PHE A 10 2.26 -5.01 9.05
C PHE A 10 2.43 -5.20 7.54
N GLY A 11 2.57 -4.08 6.82
CA GLY A 11 2.74 -4.06 5.37
C GLY A 11 1.43 -4.21 4.58
N VAL A 12 0.28 -4.21 5.24
CA VAL A 12 -1.03 -4.12 4.58
C VAL A 12 -1.29 -2.68 4.17
N PHE A 13 -1.58 -2.46 2.89
CA PHE A 13 -1.83 -1.13 2.33
C PHE A 13 -3.22 -0.98 1.70
N ALA A 14 -3.95 -2.08 1.51
CA ALA A 14 -5.31 -2.07 0.99
C ALA A 14 -6.12 -3.27 1.50
N VAL A 15 -7.44 -3.24 1.29
CA VAL A 15 -8.36 -4.34 1.57
C VAL A 15 -9.26 -4.49 0.33
N THR A 16 -9.44 -5.72 -0.15
CA THR A 16 -10.33 -5.98 -1.29
C THR A 16 -11.80 -5.81 -0.89
N PRO A 17 -12.74 -5.74 -1.85
CA PRO A 17 -14.18 -5.74 -1.55
C PRO A 17 -14.65 -6.95 -0.74
N ASN A 18 -13.91 -8.06 -0.77
CA ASN A 18 -14.19 -9.28 0.00
C ASN A 18 -13.51 -9.27 1.38
N ASN A 19 -13.13 -8.11 1.90
CA ASN A 19 -12.45 -7.93 3.18
C ASN A 19 -11.10 -8.66 3.31
N THR A 20 -10.44 -9.01 2.21
CA THR A 20 -9.11 -9.64 2.24
C THR A 20 -8.01 -8.59 2.25
N PRO A 21 -7.06 -8.62 3.22
CA PRO A 21 -5.93 -7.69 3.25
C PRO A 21 -4.97 -7.90 2.09
N LEU A 22 -4.54 -6.80 1.48
CA LEU A 22 -3.49 -6.78 0.45
C LEU A 22 -2.20 -6.20 1.04
N SER A 23 -1.10 -6.93 0.84
CA SER A 23 0.25 -6.55 1.23
C SER A 23 1.21 -6.74 0.06
N VAL A 24 2.45 -6.28 0.21
CA VAL A 24 3.50 -6.45 -0.82
C VAL A 24 3.86 -7.91 -1.08
N PHE A 25 3.41 -8.83 -0.24
CA PHE A 25 3.61 -10.28 -0.38
C PHE A 25 2.36 -10.99 -0.94
N SER A 26 1.28 -10.28 -1.21
CA SER A 26 0.06 -10.87 -1.75
C SER A 26 0.23 -11.26 -3.22
N PRO A 27 -0.34 -12.38 -3.69
CA PRO A 27 -0.33 -12.74 -5.11
C PRO A 27 -0.93 -11.62 -5.97
N GLY A 28 -0.29 -11.33 -7.11
CA GLY A 28 -0.72 -10.26 -8.03
C GLY A 28 -0.29 -8.85 -7.63
N VAL A 29 0.41 -8.68 -6.50
CA VAL A 29 1.04 -7.40 -6.13
C VAL A 29 2.48 -7.40 -6.63
N SER A 30 2.82 -6.41 -7.45
CA SER A 30 4.19 -6.18 -7.90
C SER A 30 4.79 -4.98 -7.19
N LEU A 31 5.91 -5.19 -6.50
CA LEU A 31 6.77 -4.12 -5.99
C LEU A 31 7.57 -3.55 -7.16
N VAL A 32 7.22 -2.34 -7.58
CA VAL A 32 7.89 -1.65 -8.70
C VAL A 32 9.27 -1.12 -8.30
N SER A 33 9.53 -0.92 -7.01
CA SER A 33 10.82 -0.43 -6.49
C SER A 33 10.99 -0.77 -5.01
N GLY A 34 12.26 -0.92 -4.59
CA GLY A 34 12.65 -1.17 -3.20
C GLY A 34 12.61 -2.65 -2.81
N PRO A 35 13.32 -3.02 -1.73
CA PRO A 35 13.37 -4.40 -1.28
C PRO A 35 12.06 -4.77 -0.55
N ALA A 36 11.58 -6.00 -0.75
CA ALA A 36 10.39 -6.54 -0.08
C ALA A 36 10.69 -6.87 1.40
N VAL A 37 11.00 -5.85 2.20
CA VAL A 37 11.46 -6.01 3.58
C VAL A 37 10.35 -5.63 4.55
N ARG A 38 10.04 -6.52 5.48
CA ARG A 38 9.19 -6.20 6.64
C ARG A 38 10.03 -5.53 7.71
N ARG A 39 10.14 -4.19 7.66
CA ARG A 39 10.77 -3.42 8.73
C ARG A 39 9.74 -3.06 9.80
N THR A 40 10.07 -3.33 11.06
CA THR A 40 9.21 -3.04 12.22
C THR A 40 9.11 -1.54 12.53
N SER A 41 9.99 -0.71 11.95
CA SER A 41 10.10 0.72 12.20
C SER A 41 9.77 1.60 10.97
N GLU A 42 9.15 1.06 9.92
CA GLU A 42 8.96 1.77 8.66
C GLU A 42 7.47 1.94 8.31
N PHE A 43 7.16 3.05 7.64
CA PHE A 43 5.82 3.42 7.19
C PHE A 43 5.83 3.64 5.68
N ALA A 44 4.97 2.92 4.96
CA ALA A 44 4.78 3.10 3.53
C ALA A 44 3.84 4.29 3.28
N VAL A 45 4.16 5.12 2.29
CA VAL A 45 3.29 6.20 1.82
C VAL A 45 2.71 5.80 0.47
N VAL A 46 1.39 5.59 0.41
CA VAL A 46 0.68 5.27 -0.83
C VAL A 46 0.06 6.56 -1.37
N ARG A 47 0.45 6.97 -2.59
CA ARG A 47 -0.21 8.04 -3.32
C ARG A 47 -1.25 7.43 -4.26
N ALA A 48 -2.53 7.61 -3.94
CA ALA A 48 -3.65 7.32 -4.84
C ALA A 48 -4.24 8.66 -5.33
N GLY A 49 -4.35 8.84 -6.65
CA GLY A 49 -4.92 10.06 -7.24
C GLY A 49 -4.94 10.03 -8.76
N VAL A 50 -5.90 10.72 -9.36
CA VAL A 50 -6.00 10.95 -10.80
C VAL A 50 -5.22 12.23 -11.14
N ASN A 51 -4.36 12.16 -12.16
CA ASN A 51 -3.62 13.35 -12.62
C ASN A 51 -4.48 14.14 -13.62
N TYR A 52 -4.73 15.42 -13.33
CA TYR A 52 -5.36 16.35 -14.27
C TYR A 52 -4.31 17.25 -14.92
N LYS A 53 -4.40 17.42 -16.24
CA LYS A 53 -3.61 18.38 -17.01
C LYS A 53 -4.52 19.50 -17.49
N PHE A 54 -4.21 20.73 -17.10
CA PHE A 54 -4.86 21.91 -17.66
C PHE A 54 -4.51 22.00 -19.15
N GLY A 55 -5.54 22.06 -20.01
CA GLY A 55 -5.38 22.38 -21.43
C GLY A 55 -5.45 23.89 -21.64
N THR A 56 -4.53 24.45 -22.41
CA THR A 56 -4.71 25.75 -23.04
C THR A 56 -5.61 25.58 -24.26
N TYR A 57 -6.61 26.47 -24.36
CA TYR A 57 -7.50 26.63 -25.51
C TYR A 57 -6.71 26.82 -26.81
#